data_AF-A0A0M8ZQH7-F1
#
_entry.id   AF-A0A0M8ZQH7-F1
#
_cell.length_a   1.000
_cell.length_b   1.000
_cell.length_c   1.000
_cell.angle_alpha   90.00
_cell.angle_beta   90.00
_cell.angle_gamma   90.00
#
_symmetry.space_group_name_H-M   'P 1'
#
loop_
_entity.id
_entity.type
_entity.pdbx_description
1 polymer ?
#
loop_
_entity_poly.entity_id
_entity_poly.type
_entity_poly.pdbx_seq_one_letter_code
_entity_poly.pdbx_strand_id
1 'polypeptide(L)'
;MARRGVCRNIYSDNGTNFVGARNEMRRITAFLRANHQVISRCAVVEGVDWHFIPPHAPHFGGLWERSVRSAKQHLLRVVGETRLTFDELYTVLTQVEACMNSRPLHPLSSDPADLNPLTPGHFLIGRPITELPYPDVTDVKTNRLSRFQVLQAMQQHFWKRWQADYLHQLQQRHNWKSSPSERLGVGTMVVLKDENLPPLRWRLGRITALHPGKDGIARVVSVRTADGEVKRPTAKVCILPVDEGGGPAVN
;
A
#
# COMPACT_ATOMS: atom_id res chain seq x y z
N MET A 1 -1.58 19.74 -0.85
CA MET A 1 -1.70 20.23 0.55
C MET A 1 -3.12 20.15 1.07
N ALA A 2 -4.15 20.52 0.30
CA ALA A 2 -5.55 20.61 0.76
C ALA A 2 -6.12 19.42 1.58
N ARG A 3 -5.70 18.16 1.32
CA ARG A 3 -6.21 16.98 2.06
C ARG A 3 -5.37 16.56 3.27
N ARG A 4 -4.10 16.95 3.35
CA ARG A 4 -3.12 16.38 4.32
C ARG A 4 -2.23 17.42 5.01
N GLY A 5 -2.49 18.70 4.75
CA GLY A 5 -1.65 19.80 5.21
C GLY A 5 -0.44 20.05 4.31
N VAL A 6 0.40 20.98 4.76
CA VAL A 6 1.66 21.36 4.13
C VAL A 6 2.70 20.29 4.44
N CYS A 7 3.38 19.76 3.41
CA CYS A 7 4.51 18.85 3.60
C CYS A 7 5.81 19.65 3.71
N ARG A 8 6.72 19.19 4.57
CA ARG A 8 8.05 19.79 4.70
C ARG A 8 8.96 19.47 3.52
N ASN A 9 8.86 18.26 2.97
CA ASN A 9 9.67 17.82 1.83
C ASN A 9 8.77 17.38 0.67
N ILE A 10 9.14 17.74 -0.56
CA ILE A 10 8.55 17.24 -1.80
C ILE A 10 9.67 16.63 -2.64
N TYR A 11 9.45 15.42 -3.17
CA TYR A 11 10.35 14.77 -4.11
C TYR A 11 9.63 14.59 -5.44
N SER A 12 10.26 14.97 -6.56
CA SER A 12 9.68 14.80 -7.91
C SER A 12 10.73 14.55 -8.99
N ASP A 13 10.27 14.14 -10.17
CA ASP A 13 11.07 14.19 -11.39
C ASP A 13 11.25 15.63 -11.89
N ASN A 14 12.15 15.82 -12.87
CA ASN A 14 12.47 17.10 -13.50
C ASN A 14 11.44 17.56 -14.54
N GLY A 15 10.21 17.02 -14.51
CA GLY A 15 9.12 17.44 -15.37
C GLY A 15 8.84 18.94 -15.24
N THR A 16 8.60 19.59 -16.37
CA THR A 16 8.45 21.06 -16.46
C THR A 16 7.35 21.60 -15.54
N ASN A 17 6.26 20.85 -15.36
CA ASN A 17 5.18 21.19 -14.43
C ASN A 17 5.67 21.26 -12.97
N PHE A 18 6.51 20.31 -12.54
CA PHE A 18 7.07 20.30 -11.18
C PHE A 18 8.11 21.40 -10.98
N VAL A 19 8.94 21.66 -11.99
CA VAL A 19 9.89 22.79 -11.98
C VAL A 19 9.14 24.12 -11.87
N GLY A 20 8.07 24.31 -12.63
CA GLY A 20 7.20 25.48 -12.55
C GLY A 20 6.56 25.63 -11.16
N ALA A 21 5.98 24.55 -10.62
CA ALA A 21 5.38 24.55 -9.29
C ALA A 21 6.37 24.91 -8.17
N ARG A 22 7.60 24.37 -8.19
CA ARG A 22 8.66 24.76 -7.26
C ARG A 22 8.98 26.25 -7.36
N ASN A 23 9.14 26.75 -8.58
CA ASN A 23 9.51 28.15 -8.81
C ASN A 23 8.42 29.09 -8.28
N GLU A 24 7.15 28.76 -8.50
CA GLU A 24 6.02 29.52 -7.96
C GLU A 24 5.96 29.47 -6.44
N MET A 25 6.20 28.30 -5.84
CA MET A 25 6.29 28.16 -4.39
C MET A 25 7.42 29.00 -3.78
N ARG A 26 8.57 29.10 -4.46
CA ARG A 26 9.67 29.99 -4.06
C ARG A 26 9.29 31.47 -4.15
N ARG A 27 8.55 31.89 -5.19
CA ARG A 27 8.06 33.27 -5.33
C ARG A 27 7.11 33.64 -4.20
N ILE A 28 6.14 32.76 -3.90
CA ILE A 28 5.20 32.96 -2.79
C ILE A 28 5.96 33.05 -1.47
N THR A 29 6.90 32.12 -1.22
CA THR A 29 7.71 32.13 0.01
C THR A 29 8.54 33.42 0.16
N ALA A 30 9.14 33.91 -0.92
CA ALA A 30 9.89 35.16 -0.92
C ALA A 30 8.99 36.37 -0.65
N PHE A 31 7.81 36.43 -1.28
CA PHE A 31 6.81 37.47 -1.03
C PHE A 31 6.36 37.48 0.43
N LEU A 32 6.05 36.32 1.01
CA LEU A 32 5.63 36.20 2.41
C LEU A 32 6.74 36.65 3.38
N ARG A 33 8.01 36.30 3.11
CA ARG A 33 9.15 36.75 3.91
C ARG A 33 9.37 38.26 3.83
N ALA A 34 9.23 38.85 2.64
CA ALA A 34 9.36 40.29 2.45
C ALA A 34 8.25 41.09 3.16
N ASN A 35 7.06 40.50 3.32
CA ASN A 35 5.89 41.14 3.93
C ASN A 35 5.58 40.60 5.35
N HIS A 36 6.57 39.98 6.01
CA HIS A 36 6.38 39.24 7.25
C HIS A 36 5.67 40.05 8.34
N GLN A 37 5.95 41.35 8.48
CA GLN A 37 5.34 42.20 9.51
C GLN A 37 3.81 42.36 9.37
N VAL A 38 3.26 42.25 8.15
CA VAL A 38 1.82 42.35 7.89
C VAL A 38 1.11 40.98 8.04
N ILE A 39 1.86 39.88 7.90
CA ILE A 39 1.34 38.51 7.81
C ILE A 39 1.57 37.70 9.12
N SER A 40 2.44 38.19 10.00
CA SER A 40 2.99 37.52 11.20
C SER A 40 2.06 37.45 12.42
N ARG A 41 0.85 36.88 12.28
CA ARG A 41 0.15 36.34 13.47
C ARG A 41 -0.31 34.89 13.34
N CYS A 42 -0.44 34.33 12.13
CA CYS A 42 -1.00 32.98 11.96
C CYS A 42 -0.20 32.02 11.06
N ALA A 43 0.82 32.50 10.32
CA ALA A 43 1.52 31.67 9.34
C ALA A 43 2.99 31.46 9.74
N VAL A 44 3.27 30.36 10.44
CA VAL A 44 4.62 29.81 10.44
C VAL A 44 4.87 29.30 9.02
N VAL A 45 5.59 30.09 8.21
CA VAL A 45 6.03 29.66 6.88
C VAL A 45 7.19 28.70 7.08
N GLU A 46 6.90 27.46 7.48
CA GLU A 46 7.85 26.38 7.27
C GLU A 46 8.04 26.23 5.76
N GLY A 47 9.26 26.51 5.30
CA GLY A 47 9.61 26.38 3.88
C GLY A 47 9.44 24.93 3.45
N VAL A 48 8.83 24.72 2.28
CA VAL A 48 8.79 23.39 1.66
C VAL A 48 10.10 23.18 0.89
N ASP A 49 10.85 22.16 1.32
CA ASP A 49 12.07 21.72 0.67
C ASP A 49 11.72 20.82 -0.52
N TRP A 50 11.91 21.34 -1.74
CA TRP A 50 11.65 20.59 -2.97
C TRP A 50 12.94 19.99 -3.52
N HIS A 51 12.97 18.66 -3.58
CA HIS A 51 14.07 17.84 -4.08
C HIS A 51 13.73 17.28 -5.46
N PHE A 52 14.61 17.48 -6.42
CA PHE A 52 14.52 16.82 -7.72
C PHE A 52 15.41 15.59 -7.75
N ILE A 53 14.90 14.50 -8.29
CA ILE A 53 15.75 13.34 -8.56
C ILE A 53 16.82 13.73 -9.60
N PRO A 54 18.03 13.14 -9.54
CA PRO A 54 19.05 13.38 -10.54
C PRO A 54 18.52 13.12 -11.96
N PRO A 55 18.86 13.95 -12.95
CA PRO A 55 18.51 13.69 -14.34
C PRO A 55 18.98 12.28 -14.75
N HIS A 56 18.18 11.59 -15.56
CA HIS A 56 18.48 10.24 -16.05
C HIS A 56 18.63 9.16 -14.96
N ALA A 57 18.13 9.40 -13.73
CA ALA A 57 18.15 8.45 -12.64
C ALA A 57 16.72 7.98 -12.25
N PRO A 58 15.96 7.33 -13.16
CA PRO A 58 14.58 6.92 -12.92
C PRO A 58 14.43 5.90 -11.79
N HIS A 59 15.52 5.22 -11.39
CA HIS A 59 15.51 4.31 -10.26
C HIS A 59 15.16 4.99 -8.92
N PHE A 60 15.48 6.29 -8.75
CA PHE A 60 15.04 7.06 -7.58
C PHE A 60 13.50 7.21 -7.53
N GLY A 61 12.84 7.24 -8.69
CA GLY A 61 11.38 7.30 -8.81
C GLY A 61 10.67 5.96 -8.97
N GLY A 62 11.42 4.88 -9.16
CA GLY A 62 10.87 3.58 -9.51
C GLY A 62 9.88 3.02 -8.48
N LEU A 63 9.96 3.40 -7.20
CA LEU A 63 8.98 2.97 -6.18
C LEU A 63 7.59 3.55 -6.44
N TRP A 64 7.46 4.88 -6.54
CA TRP A 64 6.16 5.50 -6.78
C TRP A 64 5.66 5.24 -8.20
N GLU A 65 6.55 5.20 -9.20
CA GLU A 65 6.17 4.91 -10.59
C GLU A 65 5.58 3.50 -10.74
N ARG A 66 6.17 2.49 -10.09
CA ARG A 66 5.63 1.12 -10.11
C ARG A 66 4.26 1.06 -9.44
N SER A 67 4.06 1.74 -8.31
CA SER A 67 2.76 1.81 -7.66
C SER A 67 1.71 2.50 -8.54
N VAL A 68 2.05 3.63 -9.16
CA VAL A 68 1.15 4.35 -10.08
C VAL A 68 0.83 3.50 -11.32
N ARG A 69 1.83 2.80 -11.88
CA ARG A 69 1.63 1.90 -13.02
C ARG A 69 0.67 0.76 -12.67
N SER A 70 0.88 0.09 -11.55
CA SER A 70 -0.01 -0.98 -11.07
C SER A 70 -1.44 -0.47 -10.86
N ALA A 71 -1.61 0.69 -10.20
CA ALA A 71 -2.91 1.33 -10.00
C ALA A 71 -3.65 1.57 -11.32
N LYS A 72 -2.98 2.22 -12.29
CA LYS A 72 -3.55 2.52 -13.60
C LYS A 72 -3.91 1.26 -14.37
N GLN A 73 -3.02 0.27 -14.39
CA GLN A 73 -3.26 -0.98 -15.11
C GLN A 73 -4.48 -1.73 -14.58
N HIS A 74 -4.64 -1.85 -13.26
CA HIS A 74 -5.80 -2.52 -12.68
C HIS A 74 -7.06 -1.68 -12.83
N LEU A 75 -6.99 -0.36 -12.63
CA LEU A 75 -8.13 0.55 -12.80
C LEU A 75 -8.69 0.49 -14.22
N LEU A 76 -7.83 0.60 -15.25
CA LEU A 76 -8.26 0.55 -16.65
C LEU A 76 -8.96 -0.79 -17.00
N ARG A 77 -8.44 -1.92 -16.48
CA ARG A 77 -9.07 -3.24 -16.67
C ARG A 77 -10.40 -3.40 -15.93
N VAL A 78 -10.64 -2.62 -14.89
CA VAL A 78 -11.85 -2.69 -14.08
C VAL A 78 -12.93 -1.78 -14.66
N VAL A 79 -12.56 -0.56 -15.03
CA VAL A 79 -13.48 0.41 -15.64
C VAL A 79 -13.88 -0.05 -17.04
N GLY A 80 -12.92 -0.53 -17.84
CA GLY A 80 -13.15 -0.97 -19.21
C GLY A 80 -13.78 0.14 -20.04
N GLU A 81 -14.90 -0.17 -20.70
CA GLU A 81 -15.68 0.76 -21.53
C GLU A 81 -16.81 1.47 -20.75
N THR A 82 -16.89 1.25 -19.44
CA THR A 82 -17.97 1.82 -18.63
C THR A 82 -17.82 3.33 -18.57
N ARG A 83 -18.85 4.05 -19.02
CA ARG A 83 -18.92 5.51 -18.90
C ARG A 83 -19.19 5.87 -17.44
N LEU A 84 -18.25 6.57 -16.81
CA LEU A 84 -18.38 7.11 -15.46
C LEU A 84 -18.53 8.63 -15.53
N THR A 85 -19.36 9.19 -14.65
CA THR A 85 -19.34 10.63 -14.37
C THR A 85 -18.06 11.00 -13.62
N PHE A 86 -17.81 12.30 -13.47
CA PHE A 86 -16.70 12.78 -12.67
C PHE A 86 -16.75 12.25 -11.23
N ASP A 87 -17.90 12.34 -10.57
CA ASP A 87 -18.05 11.91 -9.17
C ASP A 87 -17.90 10.39 -9.01
N GLU A 88 -18.37 9.63 -9.99
CA GLU A 88 -18.23 8.17 -9.99
C GLU A 88 -16.77 7.75 -10.19
N LEU A 89 -16.06 8.38 -11.13
CA LEU A 89 -14.64 8.13 -11.33
C LEU A 89 -13.83 8.56 -10.09
N TYR A 90 -14.15 9.71 -9.50
CA TYR A 90 -13.53 10.18 -8.27
C TYR A 90 -13.75 9.19 -7.12
N THR A 91 -14.98 8.69 -6.98
CA THR A 91 -15.34 7.67 -5.97
C THR A 91 -14.49 6.40 -6.16
N VAL A 92 -14.46 5.83 -7.36
CA VAL A 92 -13.65 4.63 -7.66
C VAL A 92 -12.16 4.89 -7.41
N LEU A 93 -11.64 6.05 -7.80
CA LEU A 93 -10.24 6.42 -7.53
C LEU A 93 -9.94 6.50 -6.03
N THR A 94 -10.82 7.07 -5.22
CA THR A 94 -10.63 7.12 -3.76
C THR A 94 -10.72 5.73 -3.11
N GLN A 95 -11.59 4.85 -3.60
CA GLN A 95 -11.67 3.47 -3.16
C GLN A 95 -10.41 2.67 -3.54
N VAL A 96 -9.88 2.89 -4.74
CA VAL A 96 -8.59 2.34 -5.18
C VAL A 96 -7.43 2.83 -4.32
N GLU A 97 -7.39 4.14 -4.02
CA GLU A 97 -6.43 4.74 -3.10
C GLU A 97 -6.49 4.06 -1.72
N ALA A 98 -7.69 3.82 -1.20
CA ALA A 98 -7.91 3.13 0.07
C ALA A 98 -7.40 1.68 0.04
N CYS A 99 -7.76 0.91 -0.99
CA CYS A 99 -7.25 -0.46 -1.21
C CYS A 99 -5.72 -0.50 -1.17
N MET A 100 -5.07 0.37 -1.96
CA MET A 100 -3.61 0.39 -2.07
C MET A 100 -2.91 0.79 -0.77
N ASN A 101 -3.50 1.73 -0.04
CA ASN A 101 -2.96 2.22 1.23
C ASN A 101 -3.31 1.33 2.44
N SER A 102 -4.19 0.34 2.27
CA SER A 102 -4.47 -0.68 3.28
C SER A 102 -3.41 -1.81 3.33
N ARG A 103 -2.49 -1.90 2.35
CA ARG A 103 -1.53 -3.01 2.29
C ARG A 103 -0.69 -3.13 3.57
N PRO A 104 -0.53 -4.33 4.13
CA PRO A 104 0.44 -4.62 5.17
C PRO A 104 1.86 -4.31 4.70
N LEU A 105 2.67 -3.64 5.50
CA LEU A 105 4.09 -3.40 5.21
C LEU A 105 4.99 -4.16 6.18
N HIS A 106 4.60 -4.17 7.45
CA HIS A 106 5.41 -4.71 8.54
C HIS A 106 4.51 -5.03 9.74
N PRO A 107 4.86 -5.95 10.66
CA PRO A 107 4.18 -6.05 11.95
C PRO A 107 4.20 -4.70 12.70
N LEU A 108 3.09 -4.30 13.30
CA LEU A 108 3.06 -3.07 14.10
C LEU A 108 3.75 -3.23 15.45
N SER A 109 3.72 -4.46 15.99
CA SER A 109 4.28 -4.83 17.30
C SER A 109 5.07 -6.13 17.22
N SER A 110 6.01 -6.30 18.15
CA SER A 110 6.70 -7.57 18.39
C SER A 110 5.85 -8.60 19.14
N ASP A 111 4.72 -8.19 19.73
CA ASP A 111 3.82 -9.07 20.47
C ASP A 111 3.26 -10.20 19.57
N PRO A 112 3.51 -11.48 19.90
CA PRO A 112 2.96 -12.62 19.16
C PRO A 112 1.42 -12.70 19.13
N ALA A 113 0.72 -12.06 20.06
CA ALA A 113 -0.75 -11.98 20.05
C ALA A 113 -1.26 -10.87 19.13
N ASP A 114 -0.45 -9.85 18.84
CA ASP A 114 -0.81 -8.75 17.96
C ASP A 114 -0.62 -9.16 16.49
N LEU A 115 -1.72 -9.11 15.75
CA LEU A 115 -1.80 -9.41 14.32
C LEU A 115 -1.98 -8.14 13.46
N ASN A 116 -1.88 -6.96 14.05
CA ASN A 116 -2.01 -5.71 13.32
C ASN A 116 -0.75 -5.39 12.52
N PRO A 117 -0.87 -5.06 11.23
CA PRO A 117 0.24 -4.61 10.43
C PRO A 117 0.33 -3.08 10.44
N LEU A 118 1.54 -2.56 10.36
CA LEU A 118 1.80 -1.23 9.83
C LEU A 118 1.40 -1.19 8.35
N THR A 119 0.73 -0.12 7.93
CA THR A 119 0.25 0.10 6.56
C THR A 119 0.54 1.54 6.13
N PRO A 120 0.54 1.85 4.81
CA PRO A 120 0.63 3.24 4.35
C PRO A 120 -0.45 4.13 4.98
N GLY A 121 -1.66 3.59 5.21
CA GLY A 121 -2.75 4.28 5.88
C GLY A 121 -2.35 4.88 7.24
N HIS A 122 -1.55 4.17 8.03
CA HIS A 122 -1.05 4.68 9.31
C HIS A 122 -0.25 5.97 9.15
N PHE A 123 0.58 6.07 8.12
CA PHE A 123 1.34 7.30 7.84
C PHE A 123 0.47 8.43 7.29
N LEU A 124 -0.65 8.11 6.64
CA LEU A 124 -1.52 9.10 6.01
C LEU A 124 -2.56 9.69 6.96
N ILE A 125 -3.12 8.88 7.87
CA ILE A 125 -4.23 9.26 8.75
C ILE A 125 -4.06 8.82 10.21
N GLY A 126 -2.89 8.28 10.58
CA GLY A 126 -2.59 7.84 11.95
C GLY A 126 -3.22 6.51 12.38
N ARG A 127 -3.96 5.83 11.49
CA ARG A 127 -4.68 4.58 11.78
C ARG A 127 -4.87 3.71 10.54
N PRO A 128 -5.26 2.43 10.66
CA PRO A 128 -5.61 1.61 9.51
C PRO A 128 -6.76 2.23 8.71
N ILE A 129 -6.68 2.15 7.37
CA ILE A 129 -7.82 2.47 6.51
C ILE A 129 -8.74 1.25 6.52
N THR A 130 -9.98 1.46 6.94
CA THR A 130 -11.01 0.42 7.06
C THR A 130 -12.31 0.88 6.40
N GLU A 131 -13.09 -0.09 5.92
CA GLU A 131 -14.41 0.14 5.33
C GLU A 131 -15.38 -0.95 5.80
N LEU A 132 -16.68 -0.64 5.78
CA LEU A 132 -17.73 -1.64 5.98
C LEU A 132 -17.80 -2.55 4.75
N PRO A 133 -17.86 -3.89 4.93
CA PRO A 133 -17.95 -4.78 3.79
C PRO A 133 -19.31 -4.67 3.12
N TYR A 134 -19.31 -4.52 1.80
CA TYR A 134 -20.51 -4.64 0.96
C TYR A 134 -20.66 -6.08 0.44
N PRO A 135 -21.89 -6.52 0.11
CA PRO A 135 -22.11 -7.82 -0.54
C PRO A 135 -21.24 -7.99 -1.78
N ASP A 136 -20.66 -9.17 -1.97
CA ASP A 136 -19.90 -9.49 -3.17
C ASP A 136 -20.85 -9.53 -4.38
N VAL A 137 -20.60 -8.66 -5.35
CA VAL A 137 -21.38 -8.55 -6.58
C VAL A 137 -20.54 -8.85 -7.82
N THR A 138 -19.33 -9.40 -7.67
CA THR A 138 -18.42 -9.62 -8.82
C THR A 138 -18.94 -10.61 -9.85
N ASP A 139 -19.85 -11.51 -9.46
CA ASP A 139 -20.45 -12.52 -10.34
C ASP A 139 -21.84 -12.11 -10.84
N VAL A 140 -22.34 -10.95 -10.43
CA VAL A 140 -23.63 -10.42 -10.85
C VAL A 140 -23.45 -9.65 -12.15
N LYS A 141 -24.27 -10.00 -13.16
CA LYS A 141 -24.27 -9.30 -14.46
C LYS A 141 -24.54 -7.80 -14.25
N THR A 142 -23.75 -6.94 -14.90
CA THR A 142 -23.80 -5.48 -14.77
C THR A 142 -25.20 -4.89 -14.99
N ASN A 143 -26.01 -5.48 -15.88
CA ASN A 143 -27.38 -5.03 -16.15
C ASN A 143 -28.37 -5.25 -15.00
N ARG A 144 -27.99 -6.04 -13.98
CA ARG A 144 -28.76 -6.28 -12.75
C ARG A 144 -28.26 -5.45 -11.57
N LEU A 145 -27.21 -4.66 -11.76
CA LEU A 145 -26.62 -3.84 -10.71
C LEU A 145 -27.18 -2.43 -10.76
N SER A 146 -27.49 -1.88 -9.58
CA SER A 146 -27.69 -0.44 -9.43
C SER A 146 -26.39 0.31 -9.71
N ARG A 147 -26.49 1.62 -9.97
CA ARG A 147 -25.30 2.43 -10.25
C ARG A 147 -24.27 2.38 -9.12
N PHE A 148 -24.73 2.41 -7.88
CA PHE A 148 -23.90 2.23 -6.70
C PHE A 148 -23.21 0.86 -6.70
N GLN A 149 -23.94 -0.22 -6.97
CA GLN A 149 -23.38 -1.56 -7.01
C GLN A 149 -22.36 -1.75 -8.14
N VAL A 150 -22.50 -1.03 -9.25
CA VAL A 150 -21.47 -1.01 -10.31
C VAL A 150 -20.15 -0.46 -9.77
N LEU A 151 -20.15 0.62 -8.99
CA LEU A 151 -18.93 1.15 -8.37
C LEU A 151 -18.35 0.18 -7.34
N GLN A 152 -19.20 -0.48 -6.55
CA GLN A 152 -18.78 -1.51 -5.60
C GLN A 152 -18.14 -2.71 -6.31
N ALA A 153 -18.76 -3.19 -7.40
CA ALA A 153 -18.19 -4.25 -8.24
C ALA A 153 -16.81 -3.84 -8.78
N MET A 154 -16.66 -2.58 -9.22
CA MET A 154 -15.36 -2.08 -9.67
C MET A 154 -14.30 -2.14 -8.56
N GLN A 155 -14.60 -1.65 -7.36
CA GLN A 155 -13.67 -1.76 -6.22
C GLN A 155 -13.34 -3.23 -5.90
N GLN A 156 -14.32 -4.13 -5.87
CA GLN A 156 -14.11 -5.56 -5.59
C GLN A 156 -13.25 -6.24 -6.65
N HIS A 157 -13.50 -5.98 -7.94
CA HIS A 157 -12.66 -6.48 -9.03
C HIS A 157 -11.25 -5.90 -8.99
N PHE A 158 -11.10 -4.61 -8.67
CA PHE A 158 -9.81 -3.98 -8.48
C PHE A 158 -9.05 -4.68 -7.36
N TRP A 159 -9.68 -4.82 -6.20
CA TRP A 159 -9.13 -5.45 -5.01
C TRP A 159 -8.64 -6.86 -5.31
N LYS A 160 -9.49 -7.74 -5.86
CA LYS A 160 -9.13 -9.14 -6.18
C LYS A 160 -7.87 -9.21 -7.07
N ARG A 161 -7.77 -8.33 -8.08
CA ARG A 161 -6.64 -8.32 -9.02
C ARG A 161 -5.37 -7.72 -8.42
N TRP A 162 -5.50 -6.58 -7.75
CA TRP A 162 -4.36 -5.87 -7.19
C TRP A 162 -3.79 -6.57 -5.96
N GLN A 163 -4.63 -7.12 -5.08
CA GLN A 163 -4.20 -7.91 -3.93
C GLN A 163 -3.41 -9.14 -4.39
N ALA A 164 -3.89 -9.85 -5.42
CA ALA A 164 -3.16 -10.97 -6.00
C ALA A 164 -1.77 -10.55 -6.53
N ASP A 165 -1.69 -9.45 -7.30
CA ASP A 165 -0.42 -8.92 -7.81
C ASP A 165 0.53 -8.52 -6.67
N TYR A 166 0.02 -7.84 -5.64
CA TYR A 166 0.79 -7.47 -4.47
C TYR A 166 1.34 -8.69 -3.72
N LEU A 167 0.53 -9.71 -3.47
CA LEU A 167 0.99 -10.96 -2.83
C LEU A 167 2.03 -11.69 -3.69
N HIS A 168 1.87 -11.69 -5.01
CA HIS A 168 2.87 -12.25 -5.93
C HIS A 168 4.20 -11.50 -5.83
N GLN A 169 4.20 -10.17 -5.72
CA GLN A 169 5.41 -9.37 -5.52
C GLN A 169 6.10 -9.68 -4.19
N LEU A 170 5.34 -9.91 -3.11
CA LEU A 170 5.91 -10.34 -1.83
C LEU A 170 6.61 -11.70 -1.93
N GLN A 171 5.99 -12.66 -2.62
CA GLN A 171 6.57 -13.99 -2.83
C GLN A 171 7.85 -13.94 -3.68
N GLN A 172 7.86 -13.18 -4.77
CA GLN A 172 9.04 -13.07 -5.64
C GLN A 172 10.25 -12.45 -4.92
N ARG A 173 10.03 -11.44 -4.09
CA ARG A 173 11.12 -10.83 -3.30
C ARG A 173 11.74 -11.80 -2.31
N HIS A 174 10.96 -12.74 -1.76
CA HIS A 174 11.44 -13.74 -0.82
C HIS A 174 12.34 -14.80 -1.49
N ASN A 175 12.06 -15.16 -2.74
CA ASN A 175 12.77 -16.23 -3.43
C ASN A 175 14.16 -15.84 -3.98
N TRP A 176 14.51 -14.54 -4.05
CA TRP A 176 15.73 -14.10 -4.74
C TRP A 176 17.01 -14.15 -3.89
N LYS A 177 16.92 -14.17 -2.55
CA LYS A 177 18.11 -13.98 -1.69
C LYS A 177 18.45 -15.10 -0.72
N SER A 178 17.55 -16.05 -0.48
CA SER A 178 17.75 -17.18 0.43
C SER A 178 16.76 -18.30 0.10
N SER A 179 17.08 -19.53 0.51
CA SER A 179 16.12 -20.64 0.55
C SER A 179 14.81 -20.17 1.20
N PRO A 180 13.61 -20.45 0.67
CA PRO A 180 12.35 -20.01 1.30
C PRO A 180 12.26 -20.39 2.78
N SER A 181 12.88 -21.50 3.16
CA SER A 181 13.02 -22.05 4.51
C SER A 181 13.88 -21.23 5.47
N GLU A 182 14.80 -20.37 5.02
CA GLU A 182 15.74 -19.66 5.91
C GLU A 182 15.11 -18.48 6.67
N ARG A 183 14.00 -17.91 6.19
CA ARG A 183 13.25 -16.84 6.92
C ARG A 183 11.84 -17.23 7.34
N LEU A 184 11.44 -18.47 7.04
CA LEU A 184 10.19 -19.06 7.49
C LEU A 184 10.38 -19.55 8.94
N GLY A 185 10.38 -18.61 9.88
CA GLY A 185 10.54 -18.87 11.31
C GLY A 185 9.20 -18.89 12.07
N VAL A 186 9.18 -19.58 13.21
CA VAL A 186 8.09 -19.46 14.18
C VAL A 186 8.07 -18.01 14.71
N GLY A 187 6.87 -17.44 14.83
CA GLY A 187 6.66 -16.04 15.23
C GLY A 187 6.58 -15.04 14.08
N THR A 188 7.02 -15.42 12.87
CA THR A 188 6.96 -14.56 11.68
C THR A 188 5.51 -14.27 11.29
N MET A 189 5.19 -12.98 11.11
CA MET A 189 3.89 -12.54 10.62
C MET A 189 3.81 -12.73 9.10
N VAL A 190 2.68 -13.29 8.67
CA VAL A 190 2.45 -13.66 7.28
C VAL A 190 1.03 -13.28 6.85
N VAL A 191 0.87 -13.05 5.55
CA VAL A 191 -0.43 -12.90 4.88
C VAL A 191 -0.79 -14.22 4.21
N LEU A 192 -2.01 -14.71 4.44
CA LEU A 192 -2.54 -15.91 3.79
C LEU A 192 -3.13 -15.56 2.41
N LYS A 193 -2.79 -16.36 1.40
CA LYS A 193 -3.30 -16.26 0.03
C LYS A 193 -4.63 -17.02 -0.12
N ASP A 194 -5.43 -16.61 -1.10
CA ASP A 194 -6.64 -17.29 -1.59
C ASP A 194 -7.84 -17.29 -0.65
N GLU A 195 -8.09 -16.16 0.00
CA GLU A 195 -9.38 -15.95 0.68
C GLU A 195 -10.18 -14.88 -0.04
N ASN A 196 -11.47 -15.18 -0.31
CA ASN A 196 -12.44 -14.24 -0.85
C ASN A 196 -12.81 -13.21 0.22
N LEU A 197 -11.83 -12.39 0.59
CA LEU A 197 -11.97 -11.32 1.56
C LEU A 197 -12.52 -10.08 0.85
N PRO A 198 -13.41 -9.33 1.52
CA PRO A 198 -13.85 -8.05 1.01
C PRO A 198 -12.66 -7.07 0.91
N PRO A 199 -12.81 -5.99 0.12
CA PRO A 199 -11.79 -4.96 0.01
C PRO A 199 -11.23 -4.50 1.36
N LEU A 200 -9.93 -4.17 1.38
CA LEU A 200 -9.17 -3.67 2.54
C LEU A 200 -8.96 -4.71 3.67
N ARG A 201 -9.46 -5.93 3.55
CA ARG A 201 -9.27 -6.99 4.56
C ARG A 201 -8.14 -7.93 4.16
N TRP A 202 -7.17 -8.08 5.06
CA TRP A 202 -6.03 -8.97 4.90
C TRP A 202 -6.08 -10.05 5.96
N ARG A 203 -6.01 -11.32 5.56
CA ARG A 203 -5.90 -12.40 6.54
C ARG A 203 -4.45 -12.56 6.96
N LEU A 204 -4.18 -12.03 8.14
CA LEU A 204 -2.88 -12.07 8.79
C LEU A 204 -2.84 -13.18 9.81
N GLY A 205 -1.63 -13.68 10.04
CA GLY A 205 -1.37 -14.59 11.12
C GLY A 205 0.11 -14.69 11.43
N ARG A 206 0.44 -15.41 12.49
CA ARG A 206 1.82 -15.73 12.85
C ARG A 206 2.06 -17.22 12.78
N ILE A 207 3.22 -17.59 12.26
CA ILE A 207 3.61 -19.00 12.19
C ILE A 207 3.83 -19.53 13.60
N THR A 208 3.15 -20.63 13.94
CA THR A 208 3.27 -21.32 15.23
C THR A 208 4.14 -22.56 15.13
N ALA A 209 4.15 -23.24 13.98
CA ALA A 209 4.96 -24.42 13.74
C ALA A 209 5.32 -24.59 12.26
N LEU A 210 6.50 -25.16 12.02
CA LEU A 210 6.97 -25.58 10.71
C LEU A 210 6.89 -27.11 10.61
N HIS A 211 6.42 -27.63 9.47
CA HIS A 211 6.31 -29.06 9.22
C HIS A 211 7.26 -29.47 8.08
N PRO A 212 8.54 -29.77 8.39
CA PRO A 212 9.52 -30.19 7.39
C PRO A 212 9.26 -31.60 6.86
N GLY A 213 9.54 -31.81 5.57
CA GLY A 213 9.55 -33.14 4.96
C GLY A 213 10.81 -33.94 5.30
N LYS A 214 10.95 -35.13 4.72
CA LYS A 214 12.15 -35.98 4.86
C LYS A 214 13.44 -35.30 4.37
N ASP A 215 13.30 -34.30 3.51
CA ASP A 215 14.37 -33.47 2.95
C ASP A 215 14.68 -32.21 3.79
N GLY A 216 14.06 -32.05 4.96
CA GLY A 216 14.26 -30.90 5.84
C GLY A 216 13.54 -29.62 5.40
N ILE A 217 12.86 -29.63 4.25
CA ILE A 217 12.18 -28.45 3.71
C ILE A 217 10.75 -28.37 4.26
N ALA A 218 10.43 -27.28 4.98
CA ALA A 218 9.08 -26.96 5.43
C ALA A 218 8.19 -26.56 4.25
N ARG A 219 7.30 -27.47 3.84
CA ARG A 219 6.27 -27.21 2.81
C ARG A 219 4.92 -26.85 3.40
N VAL A 220 4.72 -27.10 4.68
CA VAL A 220 3.48 -26.81 5.42
C VAL A 220 3.83 -26.08 6.70
N VAL A 221 3.02 -25.09 7.05
CA VAL A 221 3.13 -24.32 8.30
C VAL A 221 1.79 -24.28 9.01
N SER A 222 1.85 -24.27 10.35
CA SER A 222 0.72 -23.88 11.18
C SER A 222 0.77 -22.37 11.41
N VAL A 223 -0.36 -21.70 11.23
CA VAL A 223 -0.48 -20.25 11.36
C VAL A 223 -1.63 -19.93 12.30
N ARG A 224 -1.37 -19.17 13.36
CA ARG A 224 -2.40 -18.59 14.23
C ARG A 224 -2.97 -17.34 13.57
N THR A 225 -4.27 -17.35 13.33
CA THR A 225 -5.05 -16.20 12.83
C THR A 225 -6.03 -15.73 13.89
N ALA A 226 -6.71 -14.60 13.66
CA ALA A 226 -7.72 -14.09 14.59
C ALA A 226 -8.89 -15.10 14.80
N ASP A 227 -9.18 -15.92 13.79
CA ASP A 227 -10.26 -16.92 13.83
C ASP A 227 -9.80 -18.30 14.37
N GLY A 228 -8.53 -18.40 14.79
CA GLY A 228 -7.92 -19.65 15.25
C GLY A 228 -6.75 -20.12 14.38
N GLU A 229 -6.27 -21.33 14.65
CA GLU A 229 -5.10 -21.89 14.01
C GLU A 229 -5.46 -22.67 12.74
N VAL A 230 -4.71 -22.41 11.66
CA VAL A 230 -4.91 -23.05 10.36
C VAL A 230 -3.59 -23.60 9.82
N LYS A 231 -3.64 -24.77 9.17
CA LYS A 231 -2.50 -25.30 8.40
C LYS A 231 -2.57 -24.83 6.96
N ARG A 232 -1.45 -24.36 6.42
CA ARG A 232 -1.36 -23.89 5.03
C ARG A 232 -0.04 -24.35 4.38
N PRO A 233 -0.05 -24.69 3.08
CA PRO A 233 1.17 -24.84 2.31
C PRO A 233 1.96 -23.52 2.29
N THR A 234 3.28 -23.57 2.34
CA THR A 234 4.14 -22.37 2.28
C THR A 234 3.91 -21.54 1.01
N ALA A 235 3.53 -22.17 -0.10
CA ALA A 235 3.15 -21.49 -1.33
C ALA A 235 1.90 -20.59 -1.21
N LYS A 236 1.04 -20.80 -0.20
CA LYS A 236 -0.12 -19.96 0.11
C LYS A 236 0.13 -18.96 1.23
N VAL A 237 1.39 -18.79 1.63
CA VAL A 237 1.79 -17.90 2.70
C VAL A 237 2.76 -16.86 2.12
N CYS A 238 2.54 -15.59 2.44
CA CYS A 238 3.40 -14.49 2.01
C CYS A 238 4.00 -13.81 3.24
N ILE A 239 5.31 -13.73 3.31
CA ILE A 239 6.00 -13.05 4.41
C ILE A 239 5.95 -11.54 4.15
N LEU A 240 5.69 -10.75 5.20
CA LEU A 240 5.79 -9.30 5.11
C LEU A 240 7.26 -8.89 4.92
N PRO A 241 7.54 -7.78 4.22
CA PRO A 241 8.89 -7.22 4.18
C PRO A 241 9.40 -6.97 5.62
N VAL A 242 10.41 -7.74 6.01
CA VAL A 242 11.17 -7.53 7.25
C VAL A 242 12.52 -7.02 6.81
N ASP A 243 12.94 -5.84 7.29
CA ASP A 243 14.32 -5.42 7.09
C ASP A 243 15.23 -6.42 7.80
N GLU A 244 16.23 -6.92 7.07
CA GLU A 244 17.38 -7.57 7.70
C GLU A 244 18.10 -6.48 8.48
N GLY A 245 17.91 -6.43 9.80
CA GLY A 245 18.79 -5.66 10.67
C GLY A 245 20.23 -6.11 10.44
N GLY A 246 21.02 -5.27 9.78
CA GLY A 246 22.38 -5.60 9.37
C GLY A 246 23.09 -4.49 8.59
N GLY A 247 23.34 -3.35 9.24
CA GLY A 247 24.26 -2.30 8.79
C GLY A 247 24.54 -1.35 9.96
N PRO A 248 25.80 -0.97 10.23
CA PRO A 248 26.25 -0.61 11.57
C PRO A 248 25.61 0.70 12.03
N ALA A 249 25.37 0.78 13.35
CA ALA A 249 25.24 2.06 14.03
C ALA A 249 26.51 2.86 13.71
N VAL A 250 26.37 3.89 12.89
CA VAL A 250 27.41 4.88 12.71
C VAL A 250 27.32 5.80 13.92
N ASN A 251 28.29 5.66 14.82
CA ASN A 251 28.59 6.64 15.86
C ASN A 251 28.94 7.99 15.24
#